data_AF-A8ZN51-F1
#
_entry.id   AF-A8ZN51-F1
#
_cell.length_a   1.000
_cell.length_b   1.000
_cell.length_c   1.000
_cell.angle_alpha   90.00
_cell.angle_beta   90.00
_cell.angle_gamma   90.00
#
_symmetry.space_group_name_H-M   'P 1'
#
loop_
_entity.id
_entity.type
_entity.pdbx_description
1 polymer ?
#
loop_
_entity_poly.entity_id
_entity_poly.type
_entity_poly.pdbx_seq_one_letter_code
_entity_poly.pdbx_strand_id
1 'polypeptide(L)'
;MTCIPLLEPQQLELLSIAIKHPNEIINLSYEFPVTGQHEPPSQHPAFIQDLIDENLIQVQVTGLQIQRSKVQQESWSVYCDDIHSPSQKDWELWRKAFTAQRAGSIIPDMTPGAGFEEFSNVWIREIDLQVIQPQKL
;
A
#
# COMPACT_ATOMS: atom_id res chain seq x y z
N MET A 1 5.00 -30.73 14.87
CA MET A 1 4.38 -29.58 15.54
C MET A 1 3.86 -28.66 14.45
N THR A 2 2.55 -28.63 14.21
CA THR A 2 1.94 -27.63 13.33
C THR A 2 1.87 -26.32 14.12
N CYS A 3 2.85 -25.44 13.93
CA CYS A 3 2.72 -24.05 14.35
C CYS A 3 1.64 -23.41 13.48
N ILE A 4 0.58 -22.90 14.11
CA ILE A 4 -0.38 -22.05 13.42
C ILE A 4 0.28 -20.67 13.37
N PRO A 5 0.57 -20.12 12.18
CA PRO A 5 1.15 -18.78 12.08
C PRO A 5 0.20 -17.77 12.73
N LEU A 6 0.75 -16.90 13.58
CA LEU A 6 -0.01 -15.81 14.17
C LEU A 6 -0.14 -14.72 13.12
N LEU A 7 -1.30 -14.64 12.48
CA LEU A 7 -1.57 -13.68 11.40
C LEU A 7 -2.25 -12.42 11.93
N GLU A 8 -1.85 -11.27 11.40
CA GLU A 8 -2.48 -9.99 11.67
C GLU A 8 -3.89 -9.91 11.04
N PRO A 9 -4.81 -9.06 11.56
CA PRO A 9 -6.18 -8.97 11.05
C PRO A 9 -6.28 -8.73 9.54
N GLN A 10 -5.40 -7.89 8.99
CA GLN A 10 -5.38 -7.58 7.55
C GLN A 10 -4.95 -8.79 6.70
N GLN A 11 -4.03 -9.61 7.21
CA GLN A 11 -3.60 -10.85 6.57
C GLN A 11 -4.73 -11.89 6.56
N LEU A 12 -5.46 -12.00 7.68
CA LEU A 12 -6.63 -12.87 7.78
C LEU A 12 -7.76 -12.44 6.84
N GLU A 13 -8.01 -11.14 6.71
CA GLU A 13 -9.00 -10.61 5.78
C GLU A 13 -8.63 -10.91 4.33
N LEU A 14 -7.37 -10.66 3.95
CA LEU A 14 -6.86 -10.96 2.62
C LEU A 14 -6.99 -12.45 2.29
N LEU A 15 -6.56 -13.35 3.19
CA LEU A 15 -6.72 -14.79 3.03
C LEU A 15 -8.20 -15.19 2.96
N SER A 16 -9.07 -14.59 3.77
CA SER A 16 -10.50 -14.89 3.77
C SER A 16 -11.14 -14.56 2.41
N ILE A 17 -10.78 -13.42 1.82
CA ILE A 17 -11.22 -13.04 0.46
C ILE A 17 -10.68 -14.05 -0.55
N ALA A 18 -9.39 -14.33 -0.48
CA ALA A 18 -8.71 -15.17 -1.44
C ALA A 18 -9.16 -16.65 -1.38
N ILE A 19 -9.49 -17.18 -0.20
CA ILE A 19 -10.04 -18.53 -0.01
C ILE A 19 -11.48 -18.62 -0.53
N LYS A 20 -12.28 -17.57 -0.41
CA LYS A 20 -13.64 -17.53 -0.98
C LYS A 20 -13.63 -17.60 -2.50
N HIS A 21 -12.54 -17.13 -3.12
CA HIS A 21 -12.37 -17.05 -4.57
C HIS A 21 -11.12 -17.80 -5.04
N PRO A 22 -11.03 -19.13 -4.82
CA PRO A 22 -9.78 -19.88 -4.94
C PRO A 22 -9.24 -20.03 -6.36
N ASN A 23 -10.05 -19.73 -7.38
CA ASN A 23 -9.67 -19.75 -8.79
C ASN A 23 -9.51 -18.34 -9.38
N GLU A 24 -9.67 -17.30 -8.56
CA GLU A 24 -9.59 -15.92 -9.00
C GLU A 24 -8.23 -15.34 -8.63
N ILE A 25 -7.74 -14.47 -9.51
CA ILE A 25 -6.55 -13.66 -9.27
C ILE A 25 -7.01 -12.40 -8.58
N ILE A 26 -6.45 -12.12 -7.40
CA ILE A 26 -6.68 -10.86 -6.70
C ILE A 26 -5.60 -9.88 -7.13
N ASN A 27 -6.00 -8.81 -7.79
CA ASN A 27 -5.10 -7.75 -8.17
C ASN A 27 -4.96 -6.76 -7.01
N LEU A 28 -3.74 -6.54 -6.54
CA LEU A 28 -3.42 -5.55 -5.51
C LEU A 28 -2.37 -4.59 -6.02
N SER A 29 -2.38 -3.38 -5.46
CA SER A 29 -1.30 -2.42 -5.65
C SER A 29 -0.93 -1.77 -4.33
N TYR A 30 0.36 -1.52 -4.11
CA TYR A 30 0.83 -0.78 -2.94
C TYR A 30 1.93 0.19 -3.31
N GLU A 31 2.05 1.22 -2.48
CA GLU A 31 2.95 2.35 -2.66
C GLU A 31 4.21 2.20 -1.80
N PHE A 32 5.35 2.57 -2.37
CA PHE A 32 6.59 2.74 -1.64
C PHE A 32 7.20 4.11 -1.90
N PRO A 33 7.89 4.70 -0.90
CA PRO A 33 8.62 5.93 -1.11
C PRO A 33 9.70 5.74 -2.19
N VAL A 34 9.85 6.73 -3.05
CA VAL A 34 11.05 6.83 -3.90
C VAL A 34 12.18 7.38 -3.02
N THR A 35 13.08 6.50 -2.59
CA THR A 35 14.29 6.91 -1.88
C THR A 35 15.37 7.27 -2.92
N GLY A 36 16.37 8.07 -2.51
CA GLY A 36 17.38 8.65 -3.40
C GLY A 36 18.25 7.67 -4.20
N GLN A 37 18.04 6.36 -4.07
CA GLN A 37 18.69 5.35 -4.91
C GLN A 37 17.95 5.06 -6.22
N HIS A 38 16.74 5.62 -6.43
CA HIS A 38 15.91 5.40 -7.63
C HIS A 38 15.66 3.93 -8.00
N GLU A 39 16.09 2.97 -7.18
CA GLU A 39 15.78 1.57 -7.33
C GLU A 39 14.47 1.28 -6.61
N PRO A 40 13.58 0.49 -7.23
CA PRO A 40 12.38 0.05 -6.54
C PRO A 40 12.76 -0.88 -5.39
N PRO A 41 12.00 -0.87 -4.27
CA PRO A 41 12.20 -1.86 -3.21
C PRO A 41 12.07 -3.25 -3.81
N SER A 42 12.99 -4.17 -3.51
CA SER A 42 12.94 -5.52 -4.06
C SER A 42 11.88 -6.38 -3.37
N GLN A 43 11.70 -6.21 -2.07
CA GLN A 43 10.83 -7.01 -1.22
C GLN A 43 9.37 -6.52 -1.20
N HIS A 44 8.45 -7.44 -0.91
CA HIS A 44 7.06 -7.10 -0.61
C HIS A 44 6.96 -6.45 0.78
N PRO A 45 5.91 -5.67 1.07
CA PRO A 45 5.64 -5.25 2.44
C PRO A 45 5.52 -6.45 3.36
N ALA A 46 5.95 -6.33 4.62
CA ALA A 46 6.01 -7.44 5.58
C ALA A 46 4.70 -8.24 5.63
N PHE A 47 3.55 -7.55 5.65
CA PHE A 47 2.23 -8.22 5.69
C PHE A 47 1.97 -9.18 4.51
N ILE A 48 2.54 -8.94 3.33
CA ILE A 48 2.46 -9.83 2.16
C ILE A 48 3.61 -10.85 2.20
N GLN A 49 4.81 -10.40 2.55
CA GLN A 49 6.00 -11.26 2.57
C GLN A 49 5.82 -12.44 3.53
N ASP A 50 5.29 -12.20 4.73
CA ASP A 50 5.03 -13.25 5.72
C ASP A 50 4.07 -14.33 5.17
N LEU A 51 3.06 -13.92 4.40
CA LEU A 51 2.09 -14.85 3.78
C LEU A 51 2.73 -15.69 2.65
N ILE A 52 3.68 -15.12 1.92
CA ILE A 52 4.47 -15.84 0.91
C ILE A 52 5.38 -16.84 1.61
N ASP A 53 6.08 -16.42 2.66
CA ASP A 53 7.06 -17.23 3.39
C ASP A 53 6.40 -18.43 4.08
N GLU A 54 5.17 -18.26 4.58
CA GLU A 54 4.32 -19.34 5.12
C GLU A 54 3.66 -20.21 4.03
N ASN A 55 3.94 -19.96 2.74
CA ASN A 55 3.36 -20.66 1.58
C ASN A 55 1.82 -20.63 1.56
N LEU A 56 1.21 -19.55 2.07
CA LEU A 56 -0.26 -19.39 2.07
C LEU A 56 -0.76 -18.74 0.79
N ILE A 57 0.07 -17.92 0.15
CA ILE A 57 -0.23 -17.25 -1.11
C ILE A 57 0.94 -17.35 -2.09
N GLN A 58 0.60 -17.27 -3.37
CA GLN A 58 1.55 -17.01 -4.44
C GLN A 58 1.30 -15.60 -4.98
N VAL A 59 2.39 -14.89 -5.28
CA VAL A 59 2.34 -13.53 -5.79
C VAL A 59 3.17 -13.42 -7.06
N GLN A 60 2.63 -12.76 -8.08
CA GLN A 60 3.33 -12.37 -9.29
C GLN A 60 3.33 -10.85 -9.40
N VAL A 61 4.50 -10.24 -9.61
CA VAL A 61 4.58 -8.81 -9.91
C VAL A 61 4.20 -8.60 -11.38
N THR A 62 3.16 -7.81 -11.62
CA THR A 62 2.62 -7.52 -12.96
C THR A 62 2.97 -6.12 -13.44
N GLY A 63 3.29 -5.20 -12.53
CA GLY A 63 3.65 -3.83 -12.87
C GLY A 63 4.52 -3.15 -11.81
N LEU A 64 5.39 -2.24 -12.26
CA LEU A 64 6.22 -1.43 -11.38
C LEU A 64 6.54 -0.09 -12.05
N GLN A 65 6.04 1.00 -11.47
CA GLN A 65 6.11 2.32 -12.08
C GLN A 65 6.18 3.43 -11.04
N ILE A 66 6.79 4.56 -11.38
CA ILE A 66 6.76 5.76 -10.55
C ILE A 66 5.52 6.58 -10.92
N GLN A 67 4.69 6.91 -9.94
CA GLN A 67 3.53 7.78 -10.10
C GLN A 67 3.35 8.67 -8.86
N ARG A 68 2.44 9.64 -8.92
CA ARG A 68 2.00 10.41 -7.75
C ARG A 68 1.24 9.49 -6.79
N SER A 69 1.47 9.66 -5.48
CA SER A 69 0.81 8.89 -4.43
C SER A 69 -0.71 8.97 -4.54
N LYS A 70 -1.37 7.83 -4.75
CA LYS A 70 -2.83 7.70 -4.74
C LYS A 70 -3.35 7.88 -3.31
N VAL A 71 -2.63 7.36 -2.32
CA VAL A 71 -2.97 7.55 -0.89
C VAL A 71 -3.06 9.03 -0.52
N GLN A 72 -2.10 9.84 -0.98
CA GLN A 72 -2.16 11.28 -0.74
C GLN A 72 -3.28 11.96 -1.52
N GLN A 73 -3.50 11.58 -2.78
CA GLN A 73 -4.59 12.13 -3.60
C GLN A 73 -5.97 11.82 -3.02
N GLU A 74 -6.20 10.59 -2.58
CA GLU A 74 -7.44 10.16 -1.92
C GLU A 74 -7.64 10.90 -0.60
N SER A 75 -6.59 11.00 0.23
CA SER A 75 -6.65 11.75 1.48
C SER A 75 -6.95 13.23 1.26
N TRP A 76 -6.35 13.83 0.23
CA TRP A 76 -6.63 15.22 -0.17
C TRP A 76 -8.07 15.37 -0.66
N SER A 77 -8.56 14.45 -1.49
CA SER A 77 -9.95 14.45 -1.96
C SER A 77 -10.92 14.43 -0.79
N VAL A 78 -10.75 13.50 0.16
CA VAL A 78 -11.59 13.40 1.37
C VAL A 78 -11.53 14.70 2.20
N TYR A 79 -10.36 15.32 2.31
CA TYR A 79 -10.23 16.61 2.98
C TYR A 79 -11.00 17.73 2.27
N CYS A 80 -11.10 17.64 0.93
CA CYS A 80 -11.74 18.64 0.09
C CYS A 80 -13.24 18.41 -0.13
N ASP A 81 -13.81 17.29 0.30
CA ASP A 81 -15.23 16.96 0.05
C ASP A 81 -16.19 18.08 0.52
N ASP A 82 -15.84 18.79 1.59
CA ASP A 82 -16.62 19.92 2.14
C ASP A 82 -16.16 21.30 1.64
N ILE A 83 -15.19 21.37 0.72
CA ILE A 83 -14.55 22.60 0.26
C ILE A 83 -14.84 22.80 -1.24
N HIS A 84 -15.71 23.75 -1.56
CA HIS A 84 -16.15 23.99 -2.94
C HIS A 84 -15.02 24.40 -3.92
N SER A 85 -13.98 25.07 -3.42
CA SER A 85 -12.80 25.46 -4.21
C SER A 85 -11.56 25.50 -3.30
N PRO A 86 -10.83 24.39 -3.14
CA PRO A 86 -9.67 24.32 -2.27
C PRO A 86 -8.59 25.34 -2.66
N SER A 87 -8.05 26.02 -1.66
CA SER A 87 -6.99 27.02 -1.83
C SER A 87 -5.62 26.46 -1.44
N GLN A 88 -4.56 27.20 -1.78
CA GLN A 88 -3.21 26.89 -1.31
C GLN A 88 -3.11 26.82 0.23
N LYS A 89 -3.91 27.61 0.95
CA LYS A 89 -3.93 27.57 2.41
C LYS A 89 -4.52 26.26 2.93
N ASP A 90 -5.58 25.76 2.28
CA ASP A 90 -6.22 24.49 2.64
C ASP A 90 -5.25 23.32 2.39
N TRP A 91 -4.51 23.38 1.28
CA TRP A 91 -3.42 22.45 1.00
C TRP A 91 -2.34 22.45 2.07
N GLU A 92 -1.87 23.62 2.50
CA GLU A 92 -0.86 23.71 3.55
C GLU A 92 -1.35 23.15 4.88
N LEU A 93 -2.63 23.35 5.21
CA LEU A 93 -3.27 22.80 6.41
C LEU A 93 -3.37 21.28 6.34
N TRP A 94 -3.91 20.75 5.24
CA TRP A 94 -3.97 19.31 5.00
C TRP A 94 -2.58 18.68 5.04
N ARG A 95 -1.61 19.25 4.33
CA ARG A 95 -0.23 18.74 4.29
C ARG A 95 0.37 18.64 5.69
N LYS A 96 0.20 19.68 6.52
CA LYS A 96 0.67 19.66 7.92
C LYS A 96 -0.01 18.56 8.72
N ALA A 97 -1.33 18.42 8.60
CA ALA A 97 -2.09 17.38 9.29
C ALA A 97 -1.68 15.97 8.85
N PHE A 98 -1.62 15.74 7.54
CA PHE A 98 -1.18 14.48 6.92
C PHE A 98 0.23 14.09 7.39
N THR A 99 1.17 15.04 7.34
CA THR A 99 2.56 14.81 7.79
C THR A 99 2.62 14.51 9.29
N ALA A 100 1.86 15.25 10.11
CA ALA A 100 1.85 15.06 11.57
C ALA A 100 1.26 13.70 11.98
N GLN A 101 0.18 13.24 11.32
CA GLN A 101 -0.39 11.91 11.54
C GLN A 101 0.58 10.77 11.25
N ARG A 102 1.57 11.03 10.39
CA ARG A 102 2.60 10.05 9.99
C ARG A 102 3.94 10.25 10.69
N ALA A 103 4.06 11.23 11.58
CA ALA A 103 5.26 11.41 12.38
C ALA A 103 5.47 10.16 13.27
N GLY A 104 6.57 9.42 13.05
CA GLY A 104 6.86 8.16 13.72
C GLY A 104 6.34 6.90 13.00
N SER A 105 5.75 7.05 11.81
CA SER A 105 5.49 5.92 10.92
C SER A 105 6.78 5.37 10.32
N ILE A 106 6.75 4.09 9.95
CA ILE A 106 7.86 3.35 9.32
C ILE A 106 8.20 3.93 7.94
N ILE A 107 7.31 4.71 7.33
CA ILE A 107 7.48 5.35 6.02
C ILE A 107 7.53 6.89 6.18
N PRO A 108 8.63 7.46 6.70
CA PRO A 108 8.77 8.89 6.93
C PRO A 108 8.88 9.71 5.62
N ASP A 109 9.25 9.08 4.51
CA ASP A 109 9.67 9.77 3.28
C ASP A 109 8.51 10.14 2.32
N MET A 110 7.26 9.95 2.71
CA MET A 110 6.09 10.30 1.88
C MET A 110 5.50 11.67 2.26
N THR A 111 6.35 12.70 2.32
CA THR A 111 5.91 14.08 2.61
C THR A 111 5.47 14.77 1.32
N PRO A 112 4.22 15.27 1.22
CA PRO A 112 3.79 16.06 0.06
C PRO A 112 4.67 17.31 -0.12
N GLY A 113 4.85 17.72 -1.37
CA GLY A 113 5.67 18.87 -1.78
C GLY A 113 5.16 20.22 -1.28
N ALA A 114 5.87 21.27 -1.67
CA ALA A 114 5.60 22.64 -1.22
C ALA A 114 4.60 23.38 -2.08
N GLY A 115 4.51 23.03 -3.37
CA GLY A 115 3.50 23.52 -4.29
C GLY A 115 2.11 22.97 -3.98
N PHE A 116 1.09 23.72 -4.39
CA PHE A 116 -0.30 23.28 -4.33
C PHE A 116 -0.48 21.99 -5.13
N GLU A 117 -1.12 20.99 -4.51
CA GLU A 117 -1.34 19.65 -5.08
C GLU A 117 -0.06 18.92 -5.54
N GLU A 118 1.09 19.30 -4.98
CA GLU A 118 2.36 18.63 -5.22
C GLU A 118 2.42 17.34 -4.38
N PHE A 119 1.83 16.27 -4.87
CA PHE A 119 1.93 14.95 -4.24
C PHE A 119 3.32 14.33 -4.41
N SER A 120 3.75 13.51 -3.46
CA SER A 120 4.99 12.75 -3.54
C SER A 120 4.94 11.74 -4.69
N ASN A 121 6.04 11.59 -5.40
CA ASN A 121 6.24 10.46 -6.30
C ASN A 121 6.57 9.20 -5.49
N VAL A 122 5.91 8.10 -5.84
CA VAL A 122 6.04 6.79 -5.19
C VAL A 122 6.22 5.72 -6.25
N TRP A 123 6.90 4.64 -5.87
CA TRP A 123 6.81 3.40 -6.62
C TRP A 123 5.44 2.76 -6.36
N ILE A 124 4.68 2.53 -7.42
CA ILE A 124 3.49 1.70 -7.40
C ILE A 124 3.89 0.33 -7.93
N ARG A 125 3.78 -0.68 -7.06
CA ARG A 125 3.93 -2.08 -7.45
C ARG A 125 2.55 -2.70 -7.57
N GLU A 126 2.26 -3.25 -8.73
CA GLU A 126 1.05 -4.02 -9.02
C GLU A 126 1.39 -5.50 -8.95
N ILE A 127 0.54 -6.25 -8.26
CA ILE A 127 0.70 -7.68 -8.06
C ILE A 127 -0.60 -8.43 -8.32
N ASP A 128 -0.43 -9.65 -8.77
CA ASP A 128 -1.47 -10.66 -8.89
C ASP A 128 -1.24 -11.67 -7.75
N LEU A 129 -2.25 -11.85 -6.90
CA LEU A 129 -2.22 -12.71 -5.73
C LEU A 129 -3.18 -13.89 -5.91
N GLN A 130 -2.73 -15.08 -5.53
CA GLN A 130 -3.54 -16.30 -5.48
C GLN A 130 -3.29 -17.06 -4.18
N VAL A 131 -4.32 -17.73 -3.65
CA VAL A 131 -4.14 -18.65 -2.50
C VAL A 131 -3.51 -19.94 -2.97
N ILE A 132 -2.54 -20.40 -2.20
CA ILE A 132 -2.06 -21.77 -2.33
C ILE A 132 -2.99 -22.62 -1.47
N GLN A 133 -3.93 -23.35 -2.09
CA GLN A 133 -4.68 -24.34 -1.33
C GLN A 133 -3.69 -25.37 -0.76
N PRO A 134 -3.79 -25.74 0.53
CA PRO A 134 -3.01 -26.87 1.02
C PRO A 134 -3.43 -28.08 0.19
N GLN A 135 -2.50 -28.63 -0.59
CA GLN A 135 -2.70 -29.94 -1.21
C GLN A 135 -3.04 -30.89 -0.07
N LYS A 136 -4.24 -31.49 -0.11
CA LYS A 136 -4.55 -32.62 0.74
C LYS A 136 -3.51 -33.70 0.42
N LEU A 137 -2.48 -33.80 1.25
CA LEU A 137 -1.58 -34.96 1.31
C LEU A 137 -2.40 -36.20 1.67
#